data_AF-A0A7S0MXY8-F1
#
_entry.id   AF-A0A7S0MXY8-F1
#
_cell.length_a   1.000
_cell.length_b   1.000
_cell.length_c   1.000
_cell.angle_alpha   90.00
_cell.angle_beta   90.00
_cell.angle_gamma   90.00
#
_symmetry.space_group_name_H-M   'P 1'
#
loop_
_entity.id
_entity.type
_entity.pdbx_description
1 polymer ?
#
loop_
_entity_poly.entity_id
_entity_poly.type
_entity_poly.pdbx_seq_one_letter_code
_entity_poly.pdbx_strand_id
1 'polypeptide(L)'
;GGVVVGFLGGGACSTCHHYLRRWLEQKFMITDTVGVVSLHFVPATIAWAAGIVKIAPYGGPERGKWAGLDAAAAQTRTLPFGLEYSVVFMHGEGTGDTAKYQAILMPVCMCVGLAGGALTGAIMKKIKGPSVARTFSDSIFWKVPEDFKLTEDIQKSDERAAQMKQQKKRRDERMMQGAV
;
A
#
# COMPACT_ATOMS: atom_id res chain seq x y z
N GLY A 1 1.95 8.83 22.63
CA GLY A 1 2.56 8.71 21.29
C GLY A 1 1.94 7.58 20.51
N GLY A 2 2.42 6.34 20.71
CA GLY A 2 2.01 5.17 19.92
C GLY A 2 0.50 4.90 19.86
N VAL A 3 -0.22 5.00 20.99
CA VAL A 3 -1.69 4.80 21.02
C VAL A 3 -2.43 5.78 20.11
N VAL A 4 -2.00 7.05 20.06
CA VAL A 4 -2.62 8.08 19.21
C VAL A 4 -2.35 7.79 17.74
N VAL A 5 -1.11 7.47 17.38
CA VAL A 5 -0.75 7.10 16.00
C VAL A 5 -1.49 5.85 15.55
N GLY A 6 -1.63 4.85 16.42
CA GLY A 6 -2.39 3.64 16.16
C GLY A 6 -3.88 3.90 15.95
N PHE A 7 -4.50 4.72 16.81
CA PHE A 7 -5.90 5.11 16.68
C PHE A 7 -6.16 5.85 15.35
N LEU A 8 -5.33 6.84 15.03
CA LEU A 8 -5.42 7.59 13.77
C LEU A 8 -5.18 6.71 12.55
N GLY A 9 -4.16 5.84 12.60
CA GLY A 9 -3.84 4.89 11.54
C GLY A 9 -4.98 3.89 11.30
N GLY A 10 -5.56 3.33 12.36
CA GLY A 10 -6.70 2.43 12.27
C GLY A 10 -7.95 3.10 11.69
N GLY A 11 -8.32 4.27 12.22
CA GLY A 11 -9.45 5.04 11.70
C GLY A 11 -9.28 5.45 10.24
N ALA A 12 -8.09 5.90 9.86
CA ALA A 12 -7.77 6.25 8.48
C ALA A 12 -7.83 5.02 7.56
N CYS A 13 -7.27 3.88 7.96
CA CYS A 13 -7.31 2.62 7.22
C CYS A 13 -8.75 2.17 6.93
N SER A 14 -9.60 2.09 7.96
CA SER A 14 -11.00 1.66 7.77
C SER A 14 -11.77 2.60 6.84
N THR A 15 -11.56 3.91 6.97
CA THR A 15 -12.25 4.92 6.17
C THR A 15 -11.77 4.88 4.71
N CYS A 16 -10.46 4.86 4.48
CA CYS A 16 -9.91 4.87 3.13
C CYS A 16 -10.16 3.55 2.39
N HIS A 17 -10.26 2.41 3.09
CA HIS A 17 -10.65 1.15 2.48
C HIS A 17 -12.02 1.24 1.78
N HIS A 18 -12.96 2.02 2.35
CA HIS A 18 -14.27 2.20 1.74
C HIS A 18 -14.26 3.24 0.62
N TYR A 19 -13.68 4.42 0.86
CA TYR A 19 -13.81 5.55 -0.07
C TYR A 19 -12.67 5.62 -1.09
N LEU A 20 -11.42 5.54 -0.64
CA LEU A 20 -10.25 5.70 -1.51
C LEU A 20 -10.13 4.56 -2.50
N ARG A 21 -10.36 3.32 -2.06
CA ARG A 21 -10.33 2.15 -2.94
C ARG A 21 -11.33 2.30 -4.10
N ARG A 22 -12.60 2.61 -3.80
CA ARG A 22 -13.64 2.81 -4.82
C ARG A 22 -13.27 3.94 -5.78
N TRP A 23 -12.72 5.03 -5.26
CA TRP A 23 -12.28 6.15 -6.07
C TRP A 23 -11.13 5.79 -7.01
N LEU A 24 -10.11 5.07 -6.52
CA LEU A 24 -8.99 4.57 -7.32
C LEU A 24 -9.45 3.60 -8.42
N GLU A 25 -10.36 2.68 -8.08
CA GLU A 25 -10.93 1.72 -9.04
C GLU A 25 -11.73 2.44 -10.13
N GLN A 26 -12.58 3.41 -9.77
CA GLN A 26 -13.47 4.09 -10.72
C GLN A 26 -12.75 5.14 -11.60
N LYS A 27 -11.72 5.82 -11.08
CA LYS A 27 -11.06 6.92 -11.78
C LYS A 27 -9.75 6.53 -12.43
N PHE A 28 -8.97 5.66 -11.79
CA PHE A 28 -7.64 5.28 -12.25
C PHE A 28 -7.56 3.82 -12.71
N MET A 29 -8.66 3.05 -12.60
CA MET A 29 -8.69 1.62 -12.93
C MET A 29 -7.63 0.82 -12.18
N ILE A 30 -7.30 1.25 -10.96
CA ILE A 30 -6.34 0.58 -10.09
C ILE A 30 -7.11 -0.41 -9.22
N THR A 31 -6.90 -1.71 -9.48
CA THR A 31 -7.49 -2.78 -8.67
C THR A 31 -6.59 -3.10 -7.49
N ASP A 32 -7.05 -2.79 -6.28
CA ASP A 32 -6.36 -3.12 -5.04
C ASP A 32 -7.12 -4.25 -4.32
N THR A 33 -6.78 -5.51 -4.65
CA THR A 33 -7.52 -6.71 -4.23
C THR A 33 -7.73 -6.77 -2.72
N VAL A 34 -6.66 -6.56 -1.95
CA VAL A 34 -6.65 -6.71 -0.49
C VAL A 34 -6.63 -5.38 0.25
N GLY A 35 -6.61 -4.24 -0.47
CA GLY A 35 -6.56 -2.93 0.17
C GLY A 35 -5.17 -2.56 0.67
N VAL A 36 -4.10 -2.91 -0.04
CA VAL A 36 -2.72 -2.60 0.34
C VAL A 36 -2.51 -1.09 0.50
N VAL A 37 -3.12 -0.27 -0.35
CA VAL A 37 -3.03 1.18 -0.23
C VAL A 37 -3.66 1.65 1.08
N SER A 38 -4.81 1.07 1.45
CA SER A 38 -5.51 1.42 2.69
C SER A 38 -4.82 0.95 3.96
N LEU A 39 -4.23 -0.26 3.94
CA LEU A 39 -3.65 -0.89 5.13
C LEU A 39 -2.17 -0.54 5.33
N HIS A 40 -1.42 -0.35 4.25
CA HIS A 40 0.01 -0.11 4.33
C HIS A 40 0.33 1.37 4.06
N PHE A 41 -0.04 1.89 2.89
CA PHE A 41 0.40 3.23 2.48
C PHE A 41 -0.18 4.34 3.37
N VAL A 42 -1.50 4.32 3.62
CA VAL A 42 -2.15 5.37 4.43
C VAL A 42 -1.66 5.37 5.90
N PRO A 43 -1.60 4.23 6.62
CA PRO A 43 -1.07 4.22 7.99
C PRO A 43 0.43 4.53 8.04
N ALA A 44 1.21 4.09 7.04
CA ALA A 44 2.64 4.40 6.96
C ALA A 44 2.89 5.91 6.78
N THR A 45 2.08 6.61 5.97
CA THR A 45 2.22 8.07 5.80
C THR A 45 1.88 8.84 7.09
N ILE A 46 0.89 8.38 7.87
CA ILE A 46 0.58 8.93 9.20
C ILE A 46 1.75 8.70 10.16
N ALA A 47 2.26 7.48 10.24
CA ALA A 47 3.40 7.15 11.10
C ALA A 47 4.66 7.93 10.71
N TRP A 48 4.92 8.07 9.41
CA TRP A 48 6.02 8.86 8.87
C TRP A 48 5.93 10.34 9.27
N ALA A 49 4.75 10.97 9.09
CA ALA A 49 4.52 12.35 9.50
C ALA A 49 4.67 12.53 11.03
N ALA A 50 4.14 11.60 11.82
CA ALA A 50 4.31 11.60 13.27
C ALA A 50 5.79 11.47 13.68
N GLY A 51 6.58 10.68 12.94
CA GLY A 51 8.04 10.56 13.13
C GLY A 51 8.77 11.89 12.89
N ILE A 52 8.43 12.62 11.82
CA ILE A 52 9.00 13.95 11.54
C ILE A 52 8.65 14.92 12.66
N VAL A 53 7.36 15.01 13.04
CA VAL A 53 6.91 15.91 14.12
C VAL A 53 7.60 15.57 15.44
N LYS A 54 7.80 14.28 15.72
CA LYS A 54 8.48 13.84 16.94
C LYS A 54 9.94 14.24 16.95
N ILE A 55 10.63 14.19 15.81
CA ILE A 55 12.08 14.41 15.74
C ILE A 55 12.49 15.85 15.40
N ALA A 56 11.60 16.65 14.81
CA ALA A 56 11.86 18.03 14.41
C ALA A 56 12.36 18.97 15.52
N PRO A 57 11.92 18.85 16.79
CA PRO A 57 12.45 19.68 17.87
C PRO A 57 13.87 19.34 18.29
N TYR A 58 14.40 18.17 17.89
CA TYR A 58 15.73 17.70 18.27
C TYR A 58 16.77 18.22 17.26
N GLY A 59 17.21 19.46 17.49
CA GLY A 59 18.18 20.18 16.64
C GLY A 59 19.66 19.92 16.95
N GLY A 60 19.98 18.93 17.80
CA GLY A 60 21.35 18.59 18.20
C GLY A 60 21.51 17.11 18.52
N PRO A 61 22.68 16.66 19.02
CA PRO A 61 22.86 15.29 19.50
C PRO A 61 22.03 15.10 20.78
N GLU A 62 20.74 14.82 20.62
CA GLU A 62 19.90 14.42 21.73
C GLU A 62 20.31 13.00 22.13
N ARG A 63 21.12 12.93 23.16
CA ARG A 63 21.38 11.72 23.91
C ARG A 63 20.07 11.35 24.61
N GLY A 64 19.36 10.34 24.10
CA GLY A 64 18.09 9.90 24.66
C GLY A 64 18.18 9.61 26.16
N LYS A 65 17.03 9.43 26.83
CA LYS A 65 16.93 9.20 28.30
C LYS A 65 17.86 8.10 28.85
N TRP A 66 18.34 7.21 27.98
CA TRP A 66 19.21 6.07 28.28
C TRP A 66 20.65 6.22 27.80
N ALA A 67 21.04 7.40 27.32
CA ALA A 67 22.39 7.65 26.87
C ALA A 67 23.38 7.47 28.04
N GLY A 68 24.17 6.39 27.97
CA GLY A 68 25.11 5.99 29.00
C GLY A 68 24.53 5.10 30.12
N LEU A 69 23.27 4.67 30.03
CA LEU A 69 22.59 3.87 31.05
C LEU A 69 22.17 2.46 30.60
N ASP A 70 22.14 2.17 29.30
CA ASP A 70 21.76 0.83 28.83
C ASP A 70 22.42 0.51 27.48
N ALA A 71 23.08 -0.65 27.40
CA ALA A 71 23.75 -1.11 26.18
C ALA A 71 22.77 -1.35 25.02
N ALA A 72 21.47 -1.54 25.32
CA ALA A 72 20.41 -1.74 24.34
C ALA A 72 19.65 -0.46 23.95
N ALA A 73 19.77 0.61 24.74
CA ALA A 73 19.07 1.87 24.47
C ALA A 73 20.02 3.00 24.00
N ALA A 74 21.31 2.69 23.90
CA ALA A 74 22.14 3.35 22.93
C ALA A 74 21.58 3.01 21.55
N GLN A 75 21.02 4.02 20.89
CA GLN A 75 21.34 4.27 19.50
C GLN A 75 22.87 4.30 19.45
N THR A 76 23.47 3.10 19.45
CA THR A 76 24.91 2.93 19.54
C THR A 76 25.46 3.65 18.34
N ARG A 77 26.55 4.38 18.55
CA ARG A 77 27.42 4.87 17.48
C ARG A 77 27.74 3.82 16.44
N THR A 78 27.48 2.55 16.75
CA THR A 78 27.73 1.37 15.97
C THR A 78 26.44 0.60 15.66
N LEU A 79 26.28 0.19 14.40
CA LEU A 79 25.37 -0.86 13.96
C LEU A 79 25.75 -2.22 14.60
N PRO A 80 24.94 -3.29 14.44
CA PRO A 80 25.38 -4.64 14.77
C PRO A 80 26.79 -4.89 14.24
N PHE A 81 27.61 -5.59 15.03
CA PHE A 81 29.04 -5.84 14.76
C PHE A 81 29.99 -4.66 14.97
N GLY A 82 29.59 -3.58 15.65
CA GLY A 82 30.53 -2.52 16.02
C GLY A 82 30.87 -1.55 14.88
N LEU A 83 30.12 -1.59 13.78
CA LEU A 83 30.33 -0.75 12.61
C LEU A 83 29.79 0.66 12.85
N GLU A 84 30.63 1.69 12.83
CA GLU A 84 30.15 3.06 13.09
C GLU A 84 29.05 3.51 12.11
N TYR A 85 28.02 4.14 12.66
CA TYR A 85 26.88 4.71 11.95
C TYR A 85 27.33 5.70 10.87
N SER A 86 28.38 6.46 11.17
CA SER A 86 29.04 7.45 10.31
C SER A 86 29.66 6.84 9.05
N VAL A 87 30.00 5.55 9.07
CA VAL A 87 30.63 4.83 7.96
C VAL A 87 29.60 4.33 6.96
N VAL A 88 28.38 3.99 7.42
CA VAL A 88 27.30 3.46 6.57
C VAL A 88 26.33 4.56 6.13
N PHE A 89 25.94 5.42 7.06
CA PHE A 89 25.13 6.59 6.78
C PHE A 89 26.08 7.77 6.81
N MET A 90 26.33 8.41 5.67
CA MET A 90 27.20 9.60 5.51
C MET A 90 26.61 10.83 6.20
N HIS A 91 26.12 10.68 7.43
CA HIS A 91 25.46 11.67 8.23
C HIS A 91 26.02 11.59 9.66
N GLY A 92 26.69 12.65 10.09
CA GLY A 92 27.20 12.75 11.45
C GLY A 92 26.07 12.73 12.48
N GLU A 93 26.29 12.08 13.62
CA GLU A 93 25.33 12.12 14.73
C GLU A 93 25.06 13.58 15.15
N GLY A 94 23.79 13.95 15.29
CA GLY A 94 23.41 15.17 16.01
C GLY A 94 23.50 16.50 15.24
N THR A 95 23.45 16.51 13.91
CA THR A 95 23.39 17.79 13.16
C THR A 95 21.98 18.41 13.14
N GLY A 96 20.99 17.78 13.77
CA GLY A 96 19.60 18.26 13.77
C GLY A 96 18.86 18.06 12.43
N ASP A 97 19.48 17.40 11.45
CA ASP A 97 18.90 17.23 10.12
C ASP A 97 18.07 15.94 9.98
N THR A 98 17.96 15.11 11.03
CA THR A 98 17.26 13.82 10.95
C THR A 98 15.80 13.97 10.51
N ALA A 99 15.13 15.03 10.93
CA ALA A 99 13.78 15.37 10.45
C ALA A 99 13.74 15.61 8.93
N LYS A 100 14.77 16.26 8.37
CA LYS A 100 14.90 16.52 6.93
C LYS A 100 15.14 15.23 6.16
N TYR A 101 16.02 14.35 6.65
CA TYR A 101 16.22 13.04 6.02
C TYR A 101 14.95 12.19 6.05
N GLN A 102 14.27 12.14 7.20
CA GLN A 102 12.98 11.46 7.30
C GLN A 102 11.99 12.04 6.28
N ALA A 103 11.93 13.37 6.13
CA ALA A 103 11.05 14.04 5.17
C ALA A 103 11.37 13.71 3.70
N ILE A 104 12.64 13.56 3.34
CA ILE A 104 13.06 13.23 1.96
C ILE A 104 12.86 11.74 1.66
N LEU A 105 12.98 10.87 2.68
CA LEU A 105 12.97 9.43 2.47
C LEU A 105 11.63 8.92 1.92
N MET A 106 10.49 9.47 2.36
CA MET A 106 9.18 9.01 1.87
C MET A 106 8.96 9.27 0.38
N PRO A 107 9.19 10.48 -0.16
CA PRO A 107 9.20 10.70 -1.61
C PRO A 107 10.14 9.76 -2.36
N VAL A 108 11.36 9.53 -1.86
CA VAL A 108 12.32 8.60 -2.49
C VAL A 108 11.77 7.17 -2.52
N CYS A 109 11.26 6.68 -1.39
CA CYS A 109 10.63 5.35 -1.30
C CYS A 109 9.43 5.22 -2.23
N MET A 110 8.60 6.27 -2.36
CA MET A 110 7.47 6.28 -3.30
C MET A 110 7.96 6.20 -4.75
N CYS A 111 8.96 7.00 -5.13
CA CYS A 111 9.53 6.96 -6.48
C CYS A 111 10.09 5.59 -6.82
N VAL A 112 10.88 4.98 -5.93
CA VAL A 112 11.44 3.64 -6.13
C VAL A 112 10.33 2.59 -6.20
N GLY A 113 9.35 2.63 -5.29
CA GLY A 113 8.23 1.68 -5.26
C GLY A 113 7.34 1.78 -6.50
N LEU A 114 7.02 2.99 -6.95
CA LEU A 114 6.21 3.21 -8.15
C LEU A 114 6.95 2.82 -9.42
N ALA A 115 8.22 3.24 -9.58
CA ALA A 115 9.01 2.91 -10.76
C ALA A 115 9.29 1.40 -10.85
N GLY A 116 9.68 0.79 -9.73
CA GLY A 116 9.89 -0.65 -9.63
C GLY A 116 8.61 -1.44 -9.91
N GLY A 117 7.50 -1.07 -9.26
CA GLY A 117 6.20 -1.71 -9.48
C GLY A 117 5.69 -1.58 -10.91
N ALA A 118 5.85 -0.40 -11.53
CA ALA A 118 5.47 -0.18 -12.93
C ALA A 118 6.33 -1.03 -13.89
N LEU A 119 7.65 -1.09 -13.66
CA LEU A 119 8.56 -1.91 -14.45
C LEU A 119 8.20 -3.39 -14.32
N THR A 120 8.04 -3.89 -13.10
CA THR A 120 7.63 -5.28 -12.84
C THR A 120 6.28 -5.58 -13.47
N GLY A 121 5.30 -4.68 -13.35
CA GLY A 121 4.00 -4.82 -14.00
C GLY A 121 4.09 -4.90 -15.52
N ALA A 122 4.94 -4.07 -16.15
CA ALA A 122 5.18 -4.11 -17.60
C ALA A 122 5.80 -5.44 -18.05
N ILE A 123 6.72 -6.00 -17.26
CA ILE A 123 7.33 -7.32 -17.52
C ILE A 123 6.26 -8.41 -17.36
N MET A 124 5.52 -8.41 -16.24
CA MET A 124 4.50 -9.41 -15.94
C MET A 124 3.36 -9.41 -16.96
N LYS A 125 3.01 -8.26 -17.52
CA LYS A 125 1.98 -8.16 -18.58
C LYS A 125 2.33 -8.97 -19.84
N LYS A 126 3.60 -9.27 -20.09
CA LYS A 126 4.03 -10.12 -21.22
C LYS A 126 3.85 -11.61 -20.95
N ILE A 127 3.66 -12.01 -19.69
CA ILE A 127 3.46 -13.41 -19.30
C ILE A 127 1.96 -13.71 -19.39
N LYS A 128 1.59 -14.79 -20.08
CA LYS A 128 0.18 -15.20 -20.20
C LYS A 128 -0.34 -15.68 -18.83
N GLY A 129 -1.13 -14.84 -18.19
CA GLY A 129 -1.88 -15.18 -16.98
C GLY A 129 -3.30 -15.67 -17.27
N PRO A 130 -4.05 -16.06 -16.22
CA PRO A 130 -5.48 -16.37 -16.35
C PRO A 130 -6.25 -15.14 -16.86
N SER A 131 -7.37 -15.39 -17.54
CA SER A 131 -8.24 -14.31 -17.97
C SER A 131 -8.82 -13.57 -16.77
N VAL A 132 -9.16 -12.28 -16.95
CA VAL A 132 -9.77 -11.44 -15.90
C VAL A 132 -11.02 -12.12 -15.29
N ALA A 133 -11.80 -12.80 -16.12
CA ALA A 133 -13.00 -13.54 -15.70
C ALA A 133 -12.72 -14.77 -14.82
N ARG A 134 -11.46 -15.21 -14.71
CA ARG A 134 -11.06 -16.33 -13.86
C ARG A 134 -10.01 -15.93 -12.81
N THR A 135 -9.69 -14.66 -12.62
CA THR A 135 -8.60 -14.23 -11.72
C THR A 135 -8.76 -14.67 -10.26
N PHE A 136 -9.99 -14.91 -9.79
CA PHE A 136 -10.29 -15.38 -8.42
C PHE A 136 -10.87 -16.80 -8.41
N SER A 137 -10.40 -17.66 -9.31
CA SER A 137 -10.89 -19.04 -9.46
C SER A 137 -9.79 -20.04 -9.12
N ASP A 138 -9.95 -20.76 -8.02
CA ASP A 138 -8.93 -21.68 -7.52
C ASP A 138 -8.75 -22.88 -8.44
N SER A 139 -9.82 -23.28 -9.14
CA SER A 139 -9.85 -24.39 -10.09
C SER A 139 -8.91 -24.25 -11.30
N ILE A 140 -8.29 -23.08 -11.53
CA ILE A 140 -7.26 -22.92 -12.58
C ILE A 140 -5.96 -23.61 -12.17
N PHE A 141 -5.55 -23.42 -10.92
CA PHE A 141 -4.23 -23.80 -10.44
C PHE A 141 -4.27 -25.02 -9.52
N TRP A 142 -5.44 -25.32 -8.97
CA TRP A 142 -5.62 -26.37 -7.97
C TRP A 142 -6.67 -27.38 -8.42
N LYS A 143 -6.47 -28.65 -8.03
CA LYS A 143 -7.53 -29.65 -8.09
C LYS A 143 -8.47 -29.41 -6.92
N VAL A 144 -9.66 -28.92 -7.22
CA VAL A 144 -10.72 -28.65 -6.23
C VAL A 144 -11.79 -29.75 -6.28
N PRO A 145 -12.58 -29.92 -5.20
CA PRO A 145 -13.77 -30.76 -5.22
C PRO A 145 -14.76 -30.38 -6.33
N GLU A 146 -15.50 -31.37 -6.82
CA GLU A 146 -16.35 -31.22 -8.01
C GLU A 146 -17.56 -30.31 -7.76
N ASP A 147 -18.10 -30.35 -6.55
CA ASP A 147 -19.13 -29.45 -6.02
C ASP A 147 -18.65 -28.00 -5.91
N PHE A 148 -17.40 -27.79 -5.50
CA PHE A 148 -16.79 -26.45 -5.48
C PHE A 148 -16.66 -25.88 -6.89
N LYS A 149 -16.20 -26.69 -7.85
CA LYS A 149 -16.08 -26.28 -9.25
C LYS A 149 -17.43 -25.92 -9.87
N LEU A 150 -18.47 -26.73 -9.59
CA LEU A 150 -19.83 -26.44 -10.04
C LEU A 150 -20.32 -25.10 -9.49
N THR A 151 -20.03 -24.81 -8.22
CA THR A 151 -20.39 -23.54 -7.58
C THR A 151 -19.69 -22.35 -8.25
N GLU A 152 -18.39 -22.46 -8.54
CA GLU A 152 -17.65 -21.42 -9.28
C GLU A 152 -18.23 -21.18 -10.68
N ASP A 153 -18.64 -22.24 -11.39
CA ASP A 153 -19.19 -22.13 -12.74
C ASP A 153 -20.60 -21.52 -12.74
N ILE A 154 -21.44 -21.88 -11.77
CA ILE A 154 -22.77 -21.28 -11.57
C ILE A 154 -22.65 -19.79 -11.28
N GLN A 155 -21.84 -19.40 -10.28
CA GLN A 155 -21.66 -18.01 -9.90
C GLN A 155 -21.23 -17.13 -11.08
N LYS A 156 -20.31 -17.65 -11.92
CA LYS A 156 -19.85 -16.94 -13.13
C LYS A 156 -20.94 -16.83 -14.21
N SER A 157 -21.80 -17.84 -14.34
CA SER A 157 -22.88 -17.81 -15.33
C SER A 157 -23.93 -16.75 -14.97
N ASP A 158 -24.24 -16.61 -13.68
CA ASP A 158 -25.10 -15.56 -13.15
C ASP A 158 -24.50 -14.16 -13.34
N GLU A 159 -23.20 -13.99 -13.04
CA GLU A 159 -22.48 -12.72 -13.25
C GLU A 159 -22.50 -12.29 -14.73
N ARG A 160 -22.27 -13.22 -15.67
CA ARG A 160 -22.34 -12.93 -17.11
C ARG A 160 -23.75 -12.55 -17.55
N ALA A 161 -24.78 -13.24 -17.05
CA ALA A 161 -26.16 -12.92 -17.34
C ALA A 161 -26.55 -11.51 -16.80
N ALA A 162 -26.10 -11.16 -15.60
CA ALA A 162 -26.30 -9.84 -15.02
C ALA A 162 -25.62 -8.73 -15.83
N GLN A 163 -24.37 -8.94 -16.26
CA GLN A 163 -23.63 -7.99 -17.10
C GLN A 163 -24.31 -7.78 -18.45
N MET A 164 -24.79 -8.84 -19.10
CA MET A 164 -25.54 -8.73 -20.37
C MET A 164 -26.84 -7.94 -20.22
N LYS A 165 -27.60 -8.18 -19.14
CA LYS A 165 -28.82 -7.40 -18.84
C LYS A 165 -28.50 -5.92 -18.64
N GLN A 166 -27.43 -5.60 -17.91
CA GLN A 166 -27.02 -4.22 -17.65
C GLN A 166 -26.51 -3.52 -18.92
N GLN A 167 -25.78 -4.22 -19.78
CA GLN A 167 -25.35 -3.69 -21.08
C GLN A 167 -26.52 -3.43 -22.02
N LYS A 168 -27.48 -4.36 -22.09
CA LYS A 168 -28.70 -4.19 -22.88
C LYS A 168 -29.48 -2.96 -22.40
N LYS A 169 -29.70 -2.82 -21.09
CA LYS A 169 -30.36 -1.65 -20.49
C LYS A 169 -29.65 -0.34 -20.86
N ARG A 170 -28.32 -0.27 -20.72
CA ARG A 170 -27.53 0.91 -21.08
C ARG A 170 -27.59 1.23 -22.58
N ARG A 171 -27.62 0.21 -23.43
CA ARG A 171 -27.76 0.38 -24.88
C ARG A 171 -29.13 0.95 -25.23
N ASP A 172 -30.19 0.38 -24.65
CA ASP A 172 -31.56 0.82 -24.89
C ASP A 172 -31.77 2.27 -24.37
N GLU A 173 -31.21 2.64 -23.22
CA GLU A 173 -31.19 4.02 -22.69
C GLU A 173 -30.47 5.00 -23.65
N ARG A 174 -29.33 4.62 -24.23
CA ARG A 174 -28.61 5.45 -25.21
C ARG A 174 -29.39 5.64 -26.51
N MET A 175 -30.07 4.61 -26.99
CA MET A 175 -30.92 4.70 -28.17
C MET A 175 -32.09 5.67 -27.94
N MET A 176 -32.64 5.71 -26.73
CA MET A 176 -33.71 6.65 -26.37
C MET A 176 -33.23 8.10 -26.23
N GLN A 177 -31.98 8.31 -25.79
CA GLN A 177 -31.40 9.67 -25.62
C GLN A 177 -30.83 10.27 -26.92
N GLY A 178 -30.42 9.44 -27.89
CA GLY A 178 -29.94 9.88 -29.20
C GLY A 178 -31.03 10.03 -30.27
N ALA A 179 -32.29 9.76 -29.92
CA ALA A 179 -33.46 9.86 -30.80
C ALA A 179 -34.25 11.18 -30.63
N VAL A 180 -33.66 12.17 -29.94
CA VAL A 180 -34.18 13.54 -29.74
C VAL A 180 -33.24 14.51 -30.45
#